data_AF-A0AAQ0TIP0-F1
#
_entry.id   AF-A0AAQ0TIP0-F1
#
_cell.length_a   1.000
_cell.length_b   1.000
_cell.length_c   1.000
_cell.angle_alpha   90.00
_cell.angle_beta   90.00
_cell.angle_gamma   90.00
#
_symmetry.space_group_name_H-M   'P 1'
#
loop_
_entity.id
_entity.type
_entity.pdbx_description
1 polymer ?
#
loop_
_entity_poly.entity_id
_entity_poly.type
_entity_poly.pdbx_seq_one_letter_code
_entity_poly.pdbx_strand_id
1 'polypeptide(L)'
;MMLVAIMAACASEMFAAGNGLAGINEATSLVTGYFDPGTKLIYAIGAVVGLIGGVKVYSKWSSGDPDTTKTAASWFGACIFLIVAATILRSFFL
;
A
#
# COMPACT_ATOMS: atom_id res chain seq x y z
N MET A 1 33.42 16.68 -41.05
CA MET A 1 33.01 17.53 -39.91
C MET A 1 31.51 17.44 -39.64
N MET A 2 30.63 17.63 -40.62
CA MET A 2 29.16 17.51 -40.44
C MET A 2 28.68 16.12 -39.97
N LEU A 3 29.28 15.04 -40.46
CA LEU A 3 28.89 13.66 -40.08
C LEU A 3 29.19 13.32 -38.61
N VAL A 4 30.26 13.92 -38.04
CA VAL A 4 30.67 13.71 -36.65
C VAL A 4 29.72 14.46 -35.69
N ALA A 5 29.26 15.65 -36.09
CA ALA A 5 28.28 16.42 -35.33
C ALA A 5 26.93 15.70 -35.23
N ILE A 6 26.50 15.04 -36.32
CA ILE A 6 25.24 14.25 -36.35
C ILE A 6 25.34 13.01 -35.45
N MET A 7 26.48 12.30 -35.47
CA MET A 7 26.68 11.17 -34.55
C MET A 7 26.73 11.59 -33.07
N ALA A 8 27.33 12.75 -32.76
CA ALA A 8 27.38 13.27 -31.40
C ALA A 8 25.99 13.69 -30.87
N ALA A 9 25.14 14.27 -31.72
CA ALA A 9 23.75 14.59 -31.38
C ALA A 9 22.92 13.32 -31.11
N CYS A 10 22.99 12.31 -31.99
CA CYS A 10 22.32 11.02 -31.74
C CYS A 10 22.82 10.30 -30.48
N ALA A 11 24.12 10.40 -30.15
CA ALA A 11 24.66 9.82 -28.93
C ALA A 11 24.12 10.50 -27.65
N SER A 12 23.83 11.81 -27.70
CA SER A 12 23.21 12.54 -26.59
C SER A 12 21.75 12.13 -26.34
N GLU A 13 20.99 11.86 -27.41
CA GLU A 13 19.62 11.35 -27.31
C GLU A 13 19.59 9.88 -26.84
N MET A 14 20.61 9.09 -27.19
CA MET A 14 20.76 7.72 -26.68
C MET A 14 21.22 7.68 -25.21
N PHE A 15 21.93 8.71 -24.73
CA PHE A 15 22.20 8.93 -23.31
C PHE A 15 20.94 9.35 -22.54
N ALA A 16 20.03 10.09 -23.17
CA ALA A 16 18.71 10.41 -22.61
C ALA A 16 17.71 9.23 -22.71
N ALA A 17 17.88 8.31 -23.66
CA ALA A 17 17.09 7.08 -23.76
C ALA A 17 17.44 6.04 -22.68
N GLY A 18 18.60 6.17 -22.03
CA GLY A 18 18.94 5.44 -20.79
C GLY A 18 18.12 5.89 -19.57
N ASN A 19 17.35 6.97 -19.70
CA ASN A 19 16.61 7.60 -18.60
C ASN A 19 15.23 6.98 -18.34
N GLY A 20 14.81 5.99 -19.13
CA GLY A 20 13.59 5.22 -18.84
C GLY A 20 13.75 4.38 -17.57
N LEU A 21 14.87 3.65 -17.45
CA LEU A 21 15.18 2.84 -16.26
C LEU A 21 15.60 3.71 -15.07
N ALA A 22 16.31 4.81 -15.29
CA ALA A 22 16.66 5.75 -14.22
C ALA A 22 15.42 6.48 -13.68
N GLY A 23 14.51 6.95 -14.55
CA GLY A 23 13.24 7.55 -14.15
C GLY A 23 12.28 6.54 -13.49
N ILE A 24 12.24 5.28 -13.94
CA ILE A 24 11.50 4.20 -13.26
C ILE A 24 12.10 3.92 -11.88
N ASN A 25 13.42 3.88 -11.73
CA ASN A 25 14.08 3.69 -10.44
C ASN A 25 13.88 4.88 -9.49
N GLU A 26 13.86 6.11 -10.01
CA GLU A 26 13.58 7.33 -9.23
C GLU A 26 12.11 7.40 -8.82
N ALA A 27 11.17 7.11 -9.73
CA ALA A 27 9.74 6.97 -9.41
C ALA A 27 9.49 5.84 -8.40
N THR A 28 10.21 4.72 -8.52
CA THR A 28 10.16 3.59 -7.58
C THR A 28 10.67 4.01 -6.20
N SER A 29 11.80 4.73 -6.12
CA SER A 29 12.36 5.26 -4.85
C SER A 29 11.45 6.31 -4.20
N LEU A 30 10.82 7.18 -4.99
CA LEU A 30 9.84 8.13 -4.48
C LEU A 30 8.63 7.40 -3.89
N VAL A 31 8.13 6.39 -4.59
CA VAL A 31 7.02 5.55 -4.14
C VAL A 31 7.37 4.74 -2.89
N THR A 32 8.56 4.14 -2.79
CA THR A 32 9.05 3.47 -1.56
C THR A 32 9.28 4.43 -0.40
N GLY A 33 9.71 5.67 -0.67
CA GLY A 33 9.83 6.73 0.34
C GLY A 33 8.50 7.08 1.01
N TYR A 34 7.36 6.94 0.31
CA TYR A 34 6.02 7.14 0.86
C TYR A 34 5.38 5.87 1.44
N PHE A 35 5.89 4.68 1.09
CA PHE A 35 5.34 3.42 1.61
C PHE A 35 5.56 3.27 3.11
N ASP A 36 6.73 3.64 3.65
CA ASP A 36 7.01 3.51 5.08
C ASP A 36 6.07 4.34 5.98
N PRO A 37 5.84 5.65 5.72
CA PRO A 37 4.82 6.42 6.45
C PRO A 37 3.39 6.01 6.07
N GLY A 38 3.13 5.63 4.82
CA GLY A 38 1.82 5.21 4.34
C GLY A 38 1.33 3.91 5.01
N THR A 39 2.21 2.94 5.16
CA THR A 39 1.91 1.68 5.86
C THR A 39 1.60 1.92 7.34
N LYS A 40 2.36 2.80 8.02
CA LYS A 40 2.07 3.18 9.42
C LYS A 40 0.70 3.84 9.57
N LEU A 41 0.33 4.72 8.63
CA LEU A 41 -1.02 5.33 8.58
C LEU A 41 -2.11 4.28 8.38
N ILE A 42 -1.92 3.33 7.47
CA ILE A 42 -2.89 2.24 7.22
C ILE A 42 -3.05 1.33 8.45
N TYR A 43 -1.96 1.02 9.16
CA TYR A 43 -2.02 0.26 10.41
C TYR A 43 -2.78 1.04 11.49
N ALA A 44 -2.56 2.35 11.62
CA ALA A 44 -3.28 3.18 12.56
C ALA A 44 -4.80 3.22 12.24
N ILE A 45 -5.17 3.38 10.97
CA ILE A 45 -6.57 3.36 10.54
C ILE A 45 -7.20 1.98 10.78
N GLY A 46 -6.49 0.90 10.44
CA GLY A 46 -6.92 -0.47 10.69
C GLY A 46 -7.17 -0.75 12.17
N ALA A 47 -6.33 -0.22 13.06
CA ALA A 47 -6.50 -0.34 14.50
C ALA A 47 -7.75 0.42 15.01
N VAL A 48 -7.99 1.63 14.51
CA VAL A 48 -9.17 2.45 14.90
C VAL A 48 -10.46 1.80 14.41
N VAL A 49 -10.53 1.40 13.15
CA VAL A 49 -11.70 0.69 12.60
C VAL A 49 -11.93 -0.62 13.34
N GLY A 50 -10.84 -1.33 13.66
CA GLY A 50 -10.75 -2.48 14.57
C GLY A 50 -11.44 -2.26 15.92
N LEU A 51 -11.10 -1.19 16.62
CA LEU A 51 -11.72 -0.93 17.91
C LEU A 51 -13.22 -0.61 17.78
N ILE A 52 -13.62 0.16 16.76
CA ILE A 52 -15.02 0.59 16.58
C ILE A 52 -15.96 -0.59 16.37
N GLY A 53 -15.65 -1.53 15.46
CA GLY A 53 -16.57 -2.64 15.25
C GLY A 53 -16.47 -3.73 16.32
N GLY A 54 -15.35 -3.83 17.04
CA GLY A 54 -15.27 -4.62 18.28
C GLY A 54 -16.24 -4.11 19.35
N VAL A 55 -16.29 -2.78 19.55
CA VAL A 55 -17.26 -2.13 20.45
C VAL A 55 -18.70 -2.38 19.98
N LYS A 56 -18.97 -2.34 18.65
CA LYS A 56 -20.29 -2.63 18.09
C LYS A 56 -20.75 -4.07 18.33
N VAL A 57 -19.84 -5.04 18.23
CA VAL A 57 -20.11 -6.45 18.56
C VAL A 57 -20.39 -6.61 20.05
N TYR A 58 -19.57 -5.98 20.91
CA TYR A 58 -19.77 -6.01 22.36
C TYR A 58 -21.12 -5.40 22.75
N SER A 59 -21.51 -4.29 22.12
CA SER A 59 -22.81 -3.65 22.34
C SER A 59 -23.97 -4.58 21.96
N LYS A 60 -23.90 -5.29 20.83
CA LYS A 60 -24.90 -6.32 20.46
C LYS A 60 -24.91 -7.50 21.43
N TRP A 61 -23.73 -7.95 21.88
CA TRP A 61 -23.61 -9.05 22.84
C TRP A 61 -24.22 -8.71 24.19
N SER A 62 -23.96 -7.49 24.68
CA SER A 62 -24.54 -6.95 25.92
C SER A 62 -26.05 -6.75 25.83
N SER A 63 -26.60 -6.63 24.62
CA SER A 63 -28.05 -6.41 24.40
C SER A 63 -28.82 -7.73 24.26
N GLY A 64 -28.14 -8.88 24.26
CA GLY A 64 -28.78 -10.19 24.10
C GLY A 64 -29.30 -10.46 22.68
N ASP A 65 -28.86 -9.69 21.68
CA ASP A 65 -29.29 -9.84 20.29
C ASP A 65 -28.88 -11.23 19.75
N PRO A 66 -29.80 -12.03 19.17
CA PRO A 66 -29.47 -13.32 18.56
C PRO A 66 -28.53 -13.18 17.33
N ASP A 67 -28.43 -11.98 16.74
CA ASP A 67 -27.51 -11.65 15.65
C ASP A 67 -26.07 -11.35 16.08
N THR A 68 -25.77 -11.43 17.39
CA THR A 68 -24.42 -11.16 17.91
C THR A 68 -23.40 -12.13 17.33
N THR A 69 -23.73 -13.42 17.24
CA THR A 69 -22.82 -14.44 16.68
C THR A 69 -22.49 -14.16 15.22
N LYS A 70 -23.47 -13.71 14.43
CA LYS A 70 -23.27 -13.32 13.02
C LYS A 70 -22.40 -12.07 12.90
N THR A 71 -22.64 -11.07 13.76
CA THR A 71 -21.87 -9.82 13.76
C THR A 71 -20.44 -10.06 14.24
N ALA A 72 -20.24 -10.84 15.30
CA ALA A 72 -18.94 -11.23 15.84
C ALA A 72 -18.13 -12.05 14.83
N ALA A 73 -18.76 -13.01 14.14
CA ALA A 73 -18.09 -13.79 13.10
C ALA A 73 -17.65 -12.91 11.92
N SER A 74 -18.51 -11.99 11.46
CA SER A 74 -18.16 -11.03 10.40
C SER A 74 -17.04 -10.08 10.81
N TRP A 75 -17.02 -9.69 12.07
CA TRP A 75 -16.02 -8.82 12.68
C TRP A 75 -14.65 -9.48 12.76
N PHE A 76 -14.60 -10.71 13.27
CA PHE A 76 -13.37 -11.50 13.34
C PHE A 76 -12.80 -11.80 11.95
N GLY A 77 -13.67 -12.14 10.98
CA GLY A 77 -13.28 -12.35 9.59
C GLY A 77 -12.65 -11.09 8.97
N ALA A 78 -13.24 -9.92 9.20
CA ALA A 78 -12.69 -8.64 8.74
C ALA A 78 -11.35 -8.31 9.40
N CYS A 79 -11.16 -8.59 10.70
CA CYS A 79 -9.89 -8.37 11.39
C CYS A 79 -8.75 -9.23 10.83
N ILE A 80 -9.01 -10.52 10.60
CA ILE A 80 -8.02 -11.43 10.01
C ILE A 80 -7.67 -10.98 8.58
N PHE A 81 -8.68 -10.60 7.79
CA PHE A 81 -8.48 -10.07 6.45
C PHE A 81 -7.60 -8.81 6.45
N LEU A 82 -7.85 -7.85 7.35
CA LEU A 82 -7.05 -6.63 7.45
C LEU A 82 -5.58 -6.92 7.80
N ILE A 83 -5.29 -7.91 8.67
CA ILE A 83 -3.93 -8.31 8.99
C ILE A 83 -3.24 -8.93 7.76
N VAL A 84 -3.91 -9.86 7.06
CA VAL A 84 -3.37 -10.53 5.87
C VAL A 84 -3.18 -9.55 4.71
N ALA A 85 -4.11 -8.62 4.50
CA ALA A 85 -3.96 -7.57 3.49
C ALA A 85 -2.78 -6.66 3.80
N ALA A 86 -2.56 -6.31 5.08
CA ALA A 86 -1.44 -5.48 5.49
C ALA A 86 -0.09 -6.19 5.32
N THR A 87 0.01 -7.50 5.59
CA THR A 87 1.25 -8.26 5.36
C THR A 87 1.55 -8.40 3.87
N ILE A 88 0.54 -8.66 3.04
CA ILE A 88 0.71 -8.78 1.59
C ILE A 88 1.11 -7.44 0.96
N LEU A 89 0.44 -6.34 1.31
CA LEU A 89 0.84 -4.99 0.87
C LEU A 89 2.30 -4.69 1.28
N ARG A 90 2.69 -5.05 2.50
CA ARG A 90 4.07 -4.90 2.95
C ARG A 90 5.01 -5.75 2.09
N SER A 91 4.70 -7.01 1.83
CA SER A 91 5.55 -7.92 1.04
C SER A 91 5.63 -7.62 -0.46
N PHE A 92 4.69 -6.87 -1.03
CA PHE A 92 4.75 -6.45 -2.44
C PHE A 92 5.53 -5.13 -2.65
N PHE A 93 5.69 -4.33 -1.60
CA PHE A 93 6.29 -2.99 -1.67
C PHE A 93 7.61 -2.85 -0.87
N LEU A 94 8.07 -3.93 -0.22
CA LEU A 94 9.40 -4.10 0.39
C LEU A 94 10.16 -5.21 -0.32
#